data_AF-A0A2T5C9Y4-F1
#
_entry.id   AF-A0A2T5C9Y4-F1
#
_cell.length_a   1.000
_cell.length_b   1.000
_cell.length_c   1.000
_cell.angle_alpha   90.00
_cell.angle_beta   90.00
_cell.angle_gamma   90.00
#
_symmetry.space_group_name_H-M   'P 1'
#
loop_
_entity.id
_entity.type
_entity.pdbx_description
1 polymer ?
#
loop_
_entity_poly.entity_id
_entity_poly.type
_entity_poly.pdbx_seq_one_letter_code
_entity_poly.pdbx_strand_id
1 'polypeptide(L)'
;MFAALFQALRHCPPSRRSAVLDALESRLGEVVDDLSAKLESLLAPGTPERDRIQGLWLLYLSLVSQSQGDVQMWIGPDLFSDDAESHLRLHLPEGGASAFRPRLPEELEILAQTVNNAARVTLNRPGPGQLVVVLRDATSPT
;
A
#
# COMPACT_ATOMS: atom_id res chain seq x y z
N MET A 1 -5.41 -11.93 -4.01
CA MET A 1 -5.88 -11.60 -5.37
C MET A 1 -5.15 -10.38 -5.94
N PHE A 2 -5.14 -9.23 -5.26
CA PHE A 2 -4.45 -8.02 -5.74
C PHE A 2 -2.95 -8.21 -6.03
N ALA A 3 -2.22 -8.88 -5.13
CA ALA A 3 -0.81 -9.24 -5.34
C ALA A 3 -0.54 -9.99 -6.67
N ALA A 4 -1.42 -10.95 -7.01
CA ALA A 4 -1.31 -11.71 -8.25
C ALA A 4 -1.64 -10.86 -9.48
N LEU A 5 -2.63 -9.96 -9.38
CA LEU A 5 -2.93 -8.99 -10.43
C LEU A 5 -1.73 -8.07 -10.69
N PHE A 6 -1.12 -7.52 -9.65
CA PHE A 6 0.07 -6.67 -9.78
C PHE A 6 1.22 -7.41 -10.46
N GLN A 7 1.51 -8.65 -10.04
CA GLN A 7 2.51 -9.50 -10.69
C GLN A 7 2.20 -9.72 -12.18
N ALA A 8 0.95 -10.06 -12.51
CA ALA A 8 0.53 -10.25 -13.90
C ALA A 8 0.72 -8.97 -14.74
N LEU A 9 0.31 -7.81 -14.22
CA LEU A 9 0.43 -6.51 -14.88
C LEU A 9 1.90 -6.11 -15.09
N ARG A 10 2.79 -6.46 -14.15
CA ARG A 10 4.24 -6.21 -14.28
C ARG A 10 4.85 -6.96 -15.46
N HIS A 11 4.35 -8.14 -15.79
CA HIS A 11 4.82 -8.95 -16.91
C HIS A 11 4.04 -8.71 -18.22
N CYS A 12 3.01 -7.86 -18.20
CA CYS A 12 2.27 -7.50 -19.39
C CYS A 12 3.01 -6.44 -20.22
N PRO A 13 2.95 -6.52 -21.57
CA PRO A 13 3.40 -5.44 -22.43
C PRO A 13 2.65 -4.13 -22.11
N PRO A 14 3.32 -2.94 -22.18
CA PRO A 14 2.72 -1.67 -21.78
C PRO A 14 1.36 -1.38 -22.45
N SER A 15 1.23 -1.67 -23.75
CA SER A 15 -0.01 -1.46 -24.51
C SER A 15 -1.19 -2.28 -24.01
N ARG A 16 -0.95 -3.52 -23.56
CA ARG A 16 -1.99 -4.39 -22.98
C ARG A 16 -2.28 -4.02 -21.53
N ARG A 17 -1.25 -3.60 -20.80
CA ARG A 17 -1.35 -3.16 -19.41
C ARG A 17 -2.25 -1.93 -19.30
N SER A 18 -2.04 -0.89 -20.12
CA SER A 18 -2.88 0.31 -20.11
C SER A 18 -4.35 -0.04 -20.34
N ALA A 19 -4.66 -0.83 -21.38
CA ALA A 19 -6.05 -1.21 -21.67
C ALA A 19 -6.76 -1.95 -20.52
N VAL A 20 -6.03 -2.80 -19.77
CA VAL A 20 -6.59 -3.48 -18.59
C VAL A 20 -6.82 -2.49 -17.45
N LEU A 21 -5.90 -1.55 -17.24
CA LEU A 21 -6.01 -0.54 -16.19
C LEU A 21 -7.11 0.47 -16.48
N ASP A 22 -7.24 0.94 -17.72
CA ASP A 22 -8.29 1.86 -18.15
C ASP A 22 -9.68 1.22 -17.94
N ALA A 23 -9.81 -0.07 -18.24
CA ALA A 23 -11.05 -0.83 -18.00
C ALA A 23 -11.33 -1.04 -16.50
N LEU A 24 -10.30 -1.20 -15.67
CA LEU A 24 -10.44 -1.28 -14.21
C LEU A 24 -10.82 0.09 -13.63
N GLU A 25 -10.18 1.16 -14.08
CA GLU A 25 -10.42 2.54 -13.68
C GLU A 25 -11.87 2.96 -13.93
N SER A 26 -12.37 2.72 -15.15
CA SER A 26 -13.78 2.96 -15.50
C SER A 26 -14.77 2.23 -14.59
N ARG A 27 -14.41 1.05 -14.07
CA ARG A 27 -15.24 0.25 -13.16
C ARG A 27 -15.16 0.70 -11.71
N LEU A 28 -14.04 1.30 -11.31
CA LEU A 28 -13.83 1.85 -9.98
C LEU A 28 -14.46 3.25 -9.84
N GLY A 29 -14.83 3.88 -10.95
CA GLY A 29 -15.35 5.24 -11.01
C GLY A 29 -14.24 6.29 -10.89
N GLU A 30 -14.59 7.57 -10.93
CA GLU A 30 -13.64 8.72 -10.88
C GLU A 30 -12.85 8.83 -9.56
N VAL A 31 -12.94 7.85 -8.66
CA VAL A 31 -12.29 7.84 -7.35
C VAL A 31 -10.79 7.54 -7.46
N VAL A 32 -10.40 6.77 -8.47
CA VAL A 32 -8.99 6.49 -8.78
C VAL A 32 -8.76 6.99 -10.19
N ASP A 33 -7.99 8.07 -10.34
CA ASP A 33 -7.53 8.57 -11.62
C ASP A 33 -6.15 8.01 -11.99
N ASP A 34 -5.82 8.01 -13.28
CA ASP A 34 -4.47 7.79 -13.80
C ASP A 34 -3.81 6.50 -13.28
N LEU A 35 -4.58 5.41 -13.17
CA LEU A 35 -4.10 4.14 -12.62
C LEU A 35 -2.91 3.60 -13.44
N SER A 36 -2.95 3.82 -14.76
CA SER A 36 -1.86 3.50 -15.67
C SER A 36 -0.56 4.22 -15.31
N ALA A 37 -0.60 5.54 -15.14
CA ALA A 37 0.57 6.35 -14.79
C ALA A 37 1.12 6.03 -13.38
N LYS A 38 0.21 5.77 -12.43
CA LYS A 38 0.57 5.35 -11.06
C LYS A 38 1.32 4.02 -11.08
N LEU A 39 0.83 3.03 -11.84
CA LEU A 39 1.51 1.75 -11.97
C LEU A 39 2.85 1.88 -12.70
N GLU A 40 2.94 2.70 -13.73
CA GLU A 40 4.19 2.95 -14.45
C GLU A 40 5.27 3.55 -13.55
N SER A 41 4.89 4.48 -12.68
CA SER A 41 5.80 5.07 -11.70
C SER A 41 6.34 4.03 -10.71
N LEU A 42 5.50 3.08 -10.27
CA LEU A 42 5.94 1.96 -9.40
C LEU A 42 6.87 0.99 -10.13
N LEU A 43 6.67 0.78 -11.42
CA LEU A 43 7.46 -0.14 -12.25
C LEU A 43 8.69 0.53 -12.88
N ALA A 44 8.88 1.83 -12.67
CA ALA A 44 9.97 2.58 -13.26
C ALA A 44 11.34 2.01 -12.84
N PRO A 45 12.33 1.95 -13.77
CA PRO A 45 13.70 1.58 -13.42
C PRO A 45 14.27 2.56 -12.40
N GLY A 46 15.01 2.06 -11.40
CA GLY A 46 15.67 2.89 -10.40
C GLY A 46 14.82 3.30 -9.19
N THR A 47 13.50 3.07 -9.20
CA THR A 47 12.67 3.29 -8.00
C THR A 47 13.13 2.37 -6.85
N PRO A 48 13.44 2.91 -5.66
CA PRO A 48 13.82 2.12 -4.49
C PRO A 48 12.76 1.07 -4.13
N GLU A 49 13.18 -0.10 -3.63
CA GLU A 49 12.25 -1.17 -3.26
C GLU A 49 11.24 -0.73 -2.20
N ARG A 50 11.68 0.05 -1.20
CA ARG A 50 10.81 0.60 -0.15
C ARG A 50 9.71 1.46 -0.74
N ASP A 51 10.04 2.37 -1.66
CA ASP A 51 9.07 3.25 -2.32
C ASP A 51 8.08 2.45 -3.17
N ARG A 52 8.56 1.41 -3.87
CA ARG A 52 7.68 0.49 -4.63
C ARG A 52 6.70 -0.23 -3.71
N ILE A 53 7.16 -0.76 -2.58
CA ILE A 53 6.33 -1.47 -1.60
C ILE A 53 5.28 -0.52 -1.02
N GLN A 54 5.70 0.66 -0.57
CA GLN A 54 4.81 1.62 0.06
C GLN A 54 3.79 2.19 -0.94
N GLY A 55 4.21 2.47 -2.17
CA GLY A 55 3.30 2.89 -3.23
C GLY A 55 2.30 1.77 -3.63
N LEU A 56 2.73 0.51 -3.62
CA LEU A 56 1.83 -0.64 -3.82
C LEU A 56 0.81 -0.77 -2.69
N TRP A 57 1.21 -0.53 -1.44
CA TRP A 57 0.29 -0.49 -0.30
C TRP A 57 -0.74 0.62 -0.44
N LEU A 58 -0.31 1.85 -0.77
CA LEU A 58 -1.23 2.96 -0.99
C LEU A 58 -2.23 2.65 -2.10
N LEU A 59 -1.77 2.09 -3.22
CA LEU A 59 -2.66 1.70 -4.30
C LEU A 59 -3.68 0.64 -3.86
N TYR A 60 -3.23 -0.41 -3.18
CA TYR A 60 -4.11 -1.44 -2.65
C TYR A 60 -5.15 -0.87 -1.68
N LEU A 61 -4.70 -0.07 -0.72
CA LEU A 61 -5.54 0.54 0.31
C LEU A 61 -6.56 1.50 -0.28
N SER A 62 -6.17 2.32 -1.26
CA SER A 62 -7.09 3.20 -1.99
C SER A 62 -8.19 2.46 -2.73
N LEU A 63 -8.02 1.17 -3.02
CA LEU A 63 -9.06 0.33 -3.64
C LEU A 63 -9.94 -0.37 -2.60
N VAL A 64 -9.38 -0.79 -1.46
CA VAL A 64 -10.14 -1.56 -0.45
C VAL A 64 -10.80 -0.70 0.62
N SER A 65 -10.21 0.44 0.96
CA SER A 65 -10.69 1.36 2.01
C SER A 65 -11.88 2.21 1.57
N GLN A 66 -12.18 2.28 0.27
CA GLN A 66 -13.33 3.05 -0.26
C GLN A 66 -14.68 2.64 0.36
N SER A 67 -14.77 1.39 0.81
CA SER A 67 -15.98 0.83 1.42
C SER A 67 -16.22 1.28 2.88
N GLN A 68 -15.26 1.93 3.54
CA GLN A 68 -15.28 2.15 4.99
C GLN A 68 -15.26 3.62 5.45
N GLY A 69 -15.35 4.60 4.54
CA GLY A 69 -15.31 6.02 4.90
C GLY A 69 -13.89 6.56 5.13
N ASP A 70 -13.77 7.74 5.76
CA ASP A 70 -12.60 8.64 5.89
C ASP A 70 -11.34 8.03 6.53
N VAL A 71 -10.78 6.95 5.97
CA VAL A 71 -9.46 6.46 6.35
C VAL A 71 -8.42 7.44 5.84
N GLN A 72 -7.74 8.12 6.76
CA GLN A 72 -6.59 8.95 6.41
C GLN A 72 -5.35 8.07 6.32
N MET A 73 -4.62 8.19 5.21
CA MET A 73 -3.46 7.36 4.89
C MET A 73 -2.31 8.25 4.45
N TRP A 74 -1.13 8.08 5.04
CA TRP A 74 0.07 8.79 4.63
C TRP A 74 1.33 7.98 4.90
N ILE A 75 2.40 8.33 4.20
CA ILE A 75 3.75 7.79 4.44
C ILE A 75 4.60 8.93 4.98
N GLY A 76 5.27 8.71 6.10
CA GLY A 76 6.22 9.70 6.60
C GLY A 76 6.73 9.40 8.01
N PRO A 77 7.68 10.22 8.47
CA PRO A 77 8.18 10.17 9.84
C PRO A 77 7.06 10.46 10.84
N ASP A 78 7.26 10.04 12.09
CA ASP A 78 6.46 10.60 13.16
C ASP A 78 6.92 12.03 13.42
N LEU A 79 6.04 13.01 13.29
CA LEU A 79 6.39 14.39 13.65
C LEU A 79 6.47 14.58 15.17
N PHE A 80 5.94 13.64 15.96
CA PHE A 80 5.85 13.73 17.41
C PHE A 80 6.71 12.69 18.14
N SER A 81 7.54 11.93 17.42
CA SER A 81 8.47 10.97 18.01
C SER A 81 9.84 11.10 17.39
N ASP A 82 10.87 10.54 18.04
CA ASP A 82 12.23 10.49 17.51
C ASP A 82 12.38 9.52 16.32
N ASP A 83 11.30 8.86 15.91
CA ASP A 83 11.25 7.98 14.73
C ASP A 83 11.23 8.79 13.42
N ALA A 84 12.43 8.95 12.86
CA ALA A 84 12.65 9.60 11.57
C ALA A 84 12.38 8.68 10.37
N GLU A 85 11.97 7.43 10.57
CA GLU A 85 11.73 6.51 9.46
C GLU A 85 10.37 6.75 8.78
N SER A 86 10.35 6.60 7.45
CA SER A 86 9.13 6.66 6.65
C SER A 86 8.30 5.39 6.83
N HIS A 87 7.22 5.48 7.60
CA HIS A 87 6.25 4.39 7.80
C HIS A 87 4.91 4.71 7.17
N LEU A 88 4.15 3.67 6.82
CA LEU A 88 2.75 3.85 6.42
C LEU A 88 1.90 4.00 7.68
N ARG A 89 1.09 5.05 7.72
CA ARG A 89 0.22 5.39 8.85
C ARG A 89 -1.22 5.45 8.38
N LEU A 90 -2.10 4.77 9.12
CA LEU A 90 -3.53 4.73 8.88
C LEU A 90 -4.26 5.27 10.11
N HIS A 91 -5.17 6.21 9.89
CA HIS A 91 -6.01 6.78 10.93
C HIS A 91 -7.48 6.63 10.56
N LEU A 92 -8.24 5.98 11.44
CA LEU A 92 -9.68 5.86 11.36
C LEU A 92 -10.34 6.95 12.22
N PRO A 93 -11.50 7.49 11.82
CA PRO A 93 -12.28 8.37 12.68
C PRO A 93 -12.66 7.66 13.99
N GLU A 94 -12.76 8.44 15.07
CA GLU A 94 -13.06 7.93 16.42
C GLU A 94 -14.35 7.09 16.43
N GLY A 95 -14.30 5.93 17.11
CA GLY A 95 -15.40 4.94 17.15
C GLY A 95 -15.25 3.77 16.18
N GLY A 96 -14.32 3.85 15.22
CA GLY A 96 -14.01 2.79 14.25
C GLY A 96 -13.06 1.69 14.73
N ALA A 97 -12.98 1.41 16.04
CA ALA A 97 -11.97 0.53 16.64
C ALA A 97 -11.93 -0.92 16.08
N SER A 98 -12.93 -1.32 15.27
CA SER A 98 -13.05 -2.63 14.63
C SER A 98 -12.91 -2.61 13.10
N ALA A 99 -12.67 -1.45 12.46
CA ALA A 99 -12.81 -1.34 11.00
C ALA A 99 -11.59 -1.87 10.21
N PHE A 100 -10.38 -1.87 10.78
CA PHE A 100 -9.24 -2.47 10.10
C PHE A 100 -9.48 -3.97 9.92
N ARG A 101 -9.51 -4.41 8.66
CA ARG A 101 -9.73 -5.82 8.32
C ARG A 101 -8.72 -6.69 9.09
N PRO A 102 -9.15 -7.78 9.74
CA PRO A 102 -8.26 -8.60 10.55
C PRO A 102 -7.04 -9.13 9.80
N ARG A 103 -7.16 -9.25 8.46
CA ARG A 103 -6.13 -9.77 7.55
C ARG A 103 -5.28 -8.69 6.88
N LEU A 104 -5.52 -7.41 7.19
CA LEU A 104 -4.73 -6.32 6.63
C LEU A 104 -3.21 -6.48 6.86
N PRO A 105 -2.72 -6.89 8.05
CA PRO A 105 -1.29 -7.14 8.25
C PRO A 105 -0.72 -8.11 7.22
N GLU A 106 -1.37 -9.27 7.08
CA GLU A 106 -0.94 -10.33 6.18
C GLU A 106 -1.07 -9.90 4.71
N GLU A 107 -2.11 -9.15 4.37
CA GLU A 107 -2.30 -8.60 3.02
C GLU A 107 -1.17 -7.63 2.64
N LEU A 108 -0.78 -6.73 3.55
CA LEU A 108 0.32 -5.78 3.32
C LEU A 108 1.67 -6.51 3.24
N GLU A 109 1.91 -7.53 4.06
CA GLU A 109 3.13 -8.33 3.98
C GLU A 109 3.22 -9.11 2.66
N ILE A 110 2.14 -9.75 2.23
CA ILE A 110 2.07 -10.45 0.93
C ILE A 110 2.41 -9.48 -0.20
N LEU A 111 1.92 -8.23 -0.14
CA LEU A 111 2.23 -7.22 -1.14
C LEU A 111 3.70 -6.80 -1.11
N ALA A 112 4.28 -6.59 0.06
CA ALA A 112 5.69 -6.29 0.19
C ALA A 112 6.56 -7.40 -0.42
N GLN A 113 6.18 -8.66 -0.17
CA GLN A 113 6.83 -9.85 -0.70
C GLN A 113 6.74 -9.97 -2.23
N THR A 114 5.78 -9.32 -2.90
CA THR A 114 5.76 -9.28 -4.37
C THR A 114 6.92 -8.48 -4.96
N VAL A 115 7.48 -7.53 -4.21
CA VAL A 115 8.62 -6.71 -4.60
C VAL A 115 9.91 -7.33 -4.07
N ASN A 116 9.94 -7.67 -2.78
CA ASN A 116 11.09 -8.27 -2.12
C ASN A 116 10.65 -9.43 -1.20
N ASN A 117 10.98 -10.68 -1.57
CA ASN A 117 10.59 -11.88 -0.84
C ASN A 117 11.04 -11.91 0.64
N ALA A 118 12.08 -11.16 1.00
CA ALA A 118 12.58 -11.06 2.36
C ALA A 118 11.88 -9.97 3.19
N ALA A 119 11.03 -9.14 2.57
CA ALA A 119 10.31 -8.08 3.26
C ALA A 119 9.43 -8.67 4.38
N ARG A 120 9.42 -7.98 5.52
CA ARG A 120 8.57 -8.28 6.67
C ARG A 120 7.85 -7.03 7.12
N VAL A 121 6.64 -7.21 7.65
CA VAL A 121 5.80 -6.12 8.12
C VAL A 121 5.55 -6.27 9.60
N THR A 122 5.76 -5.19 10.34
CA THR A 122 5.36 -5.10 11.75
C THR A 122 4.31 -4.03 11.92
N LEU A 123 3.35 -4.27 12.81
CA LEU A 123 2.26 -3.34 13.08
C LEU A 123 2.34 -2.81 14.50
N ASN A 124 2.27 -1.49 14.63
CA ASN A 124 2.18 -0.80 15.91
C ASN A 124 0.82 -0.10 16.01
N ARG A 125 0.22 -0.13 17.20
CA ARG A 125 -1.05 0.55 17.50
C ARG A 125 -0.81 1.61 18.57
N PRO A 126 -0.40 2.83 18.18
CA PRO A 126 -0.05 3.88 19.14
C PRO A 126 -1.28 4.41 19.90
N GLY A 127 -2.48 4.25 19.35
CA GLY A 127 -3.72 4.69 19.98
C GLY A 127 -4.98 4.14 19.32
N PRO A 128 -6.16 4.44 19.86
CA PRO A 128 -7.44 4.05 19.28
C PRO A 128 -7.58 4.56 17.84
N GLY A 129 -7.95 3.68 16.91
CA GLY A 129 -8.13 4.04 15.50
C GLY A 129 -6.83 4.30 14.72
N GLN A 130 -5.67 4.16 15.35
CA GLN A 130 -4.36 4.40 14.73
C GLN A 130 -3.62 3.10 14.46
N LEU A 131 -3.09 2.97 13.24
CA LEU A 131 -2.23 1.86 12.85
C LEU A 131 -0.97 2.41 12.15
N VAL A 132 0.19 1.97 12.62
CA VAL A 132 1.48 2.24 11.98
C VAL A 132 2.02 0.93 11.43
N VAL A 133 2.29 0.92 10.13
CA VAL A 133 2.81 -0.22 9.38
C VAL A 133 4.29 0.05 9.09
N VAL A 134 5.14 -0.75 9.71
CA VAL A 134 6.59 -0.65 9.61
C VAL A 134 7.10 -1.75 8.69
N LEU A 135 7.75 -1.35 7.59
CA LEU A 135 8.49 -2.26 6.72
C LEU A 135 9.85 -2.55 7.37
N ARG A 136 10.12 -3.80 7.67
CA ARG A 136 11.42 -4.24 8.18
C ARG A 136 12.27 -4.72 7.02
N ASP A 137 13.46 -4.16 6.91
CA ASP A 137 14.49 -4.72 6.06
C ASP A 137 15.09 -5.95 6.74
N ALA A 138 15.54 -6.93 5.95
CA ALA A 138 16.17 -8.15 6.46
C ALA A 138 17.43 -7.90 7.32
N THR A 139 17.93 -6.67 7.35
CA THR A 139 19.14 -6.24 8.04
C THR A 139 18.88 -5.44 9.33
N SER A 140 17.63 -5.17 9.71
CA SER A 140 17.33 -4.40 10.92
C SER A 140 17.27 -5.33 12.15
N PRO A 141 18.12 -5.13 13.18
CA PRO A 141 18.10 -5.95 14.38
C PRO A 141 16.82 -5.73 15.20
N THR A 142 16.33 -6.81 15.81
CA THR A 142 15.23 -6.85 16.79
C THR A 142 15.57 -6.13 18.09
#